data_AF-A0A6I6MZQ5-F1
#
_entry.id   AF-A0A6I6MZQ5-F1
#
_cell.length_a   1.000
_cell.length_b   1.000
_cell.length_c   1.000
_cell.angle_alpha   90.00
_cell.angle_beta   90.00
_cell.angle_gamma   90.00
#
_symmetry.space_group_name_H-M   'P 1'
#
loop_
_entity.id
_entity.type
_entity.pdbx_description
1 polymer ?
#
loop_
_entity_poly.entity_id
_entity_poly.type
_entity_poly.pdbx_seq_one_letter_code
_entity_poly.pdbx_strand_id
1 'polypeptide(L)'
;MIEVQGKGGQIQFDGQYVTITRKGFLARSIVGKGEKRLHISQIASIQWKPAGAIVEGFIQFGVNGGVERRSQFGSQTQSARGDENSVLFTKKQMPAFEELRKALDAAIAQQHAPQQPTAAAPSVADELTKLGQLLQQGILTQAEFEQQKARLLGGR
;
A
#
# COMPACT_ATOMS: atom_id res chain seq x y z
N MET A 1 -4.58 11.64 -1.10
CA MET A 1 -3.73 11.64 -2.30
C MET A 1 -2.47 12.43 -2.00
N ILE A 2 -1.29 11.83 -2.20
CA ILE A 2 0.03 12.45 -1.94
C ILE A 2 0.69 12.67 -3.29
N GLU A 3 1.19 13.88 -3.56
CA GLU A 3 1.99 14.20 -4.74
C GLU A 3 3.35 14.74 -4.30
N VAL A 4 4.43 14.26 -4.92
CA VAL A 4 5.79 14.76 -4.69
C VAL A 4 6.49 15.03 -6.01
N GLN A 5 7.24 16.14 -6.07
CA GLN A 5 8.00 16.53 -7.24
C GLN A 5 9.49 16.30 -7.01
N GLY A 6 10.09 15.49 -7.89
CA GLY A 6 11.52 15.21 -7.91
C GLY A 6 12.22 15.83 -9.12
N LYS A 7 13.45 15.41 -9.36
CA LYS A 7 14.21 15.77 -10.55
C LYS A 7 13.83 14.88 -11.73
N GLY A 8 13.37 15.53 -12.80
CA GLY A 8 12.98 14.85 -14.04
C GLY A 8 11.65 14.09 -13.96
N GLY A 9 10.92 14.19 -12.86
CA GLY A 9 9.59 13.56 -12.72
C GLY A 9 8.90 13.87 -11.39
N GLN A 10 7.66 13.41 -11.28
CA GLN A 10 6.83 13.49 -10.09
C GLN A 10 6.23 12.11 -9.78
N ILE A 11 5.88 11.88 -8.52
CA ILE A 11 5.17 10.69 -8.08
C ILE A 11 3.85 11.14 -7.46
N GLN A 12 2.76 10.49 -7.84
CA GLN A 12 1.47 10.58 -7.17
C GLN A 12 1.11 9.24 -6.57
N PHE A 13 0.53 9.27 -5.37
CA PHE A 13 -0.04 8.11 -4.70
C PHE A 13 -1.49 8.40 -4.30
N ASP A 14 -2.41 7.61 -4.84
CA ASP A 14 -3.85 7.75 -4.59
C ASP A 14 -4.38 6.84 -3.45
N GLY A 15 -3.53 5.97 -2.90
CA GLY A 15 -3.91 4.96 -1.91
C GLY A 15 -3.86 3.54 -2.49
N GLN A 16 -4.07 3.39 -3.79
CA GLN A 16 -4.01 2.10 -4.49
C GLN A 16 -2.95 2.06 -5.59
N TYR A 17 -2.73 3.19 -6.28
CA TYR A 17 -1.76 3.26 -7.37
C TYR A 17 -0.69 4.32 -7.11
N VAL A 18 0.52 3.97 -7.54
CA VAL A 18 1.67 4.85 -7.64
C VAL A 18 1.83 5.24 -9.11
N THR A 19 1.66 6.52 -9.41
CA THR A 19 1.82 7.08 -10.74
C THR A 19 3.10 7.90 -10.82
N ILE A 20 4.02 7.50 -11.68
CA ILE A 20 5.29 8.16 -11.93
C ILE A 20 5.18 8.89 -13.26
N THR A 21 5.21 10.21 -13.24
CA THR A 21 5.12 11.04 -14.44
C THR A 21 6.49 11.70 -14.70
N ARG A 22 7.05 11.52 -15.89
CA ARG A 22 8.32 12.13 -16.30
C ARG A 22 8.04 13.37 -17.14
N LYS A 23 8.69 14.50 -16.83
CA LYS A 23 8.53 15.76 -17.58
C LYS A 23 9.77 16.06 -18.43
N GLY A 24 9.57 16.69 -19.58
CA GLY A 24 10.66 17.25 -20.41
C GLY A 24 11.32 16.26 -21.39
N PHE A 25 12.58 16.53 -21.75
CA PHE A 25 13.33 15.77 -22.76
C PHE A 25 13.52 14.29 -22.39
N LEU A 26 13.63 13.95 -21.10
CA LEU A 26 13.72 12.57 -20.63
C LEU A 26 12.46 11.72 -20.93
N ALA A 27 11.29 12.34 -21.02
CA ALA A 27 10.06 11.64 -21.42
C ALA A 27 10.05 11.23 -22.91
N ARG A 28 10.96 11.79 -23.72
CA ARG A 28 11.13 11.47 -25.15
C ARG A 28 12.20 10.41 -25.43
N SER A 29 13.10 10.16 -24.48
CA SER A 29 14.26 9.27 -24.66
C SER A 29 14.04 7.83 -24.17
N ILE A 30 12.94 7.57 -23.46
CA ILE A 30 12.55 6.24 -22.96
C ILE A 30 11.33 5.80 -23.80
N VAL A 31 11.37 4.59 -24.38
CA VAL A 31 10.26 4.04 -25.17
C VAL A 31 9.05 3.87 -24.25
N GLY A 32 8.02 4.71 -24.44
CA GLY A 32 6.82 4.74 -23.59
C GLY A 32 6.60 6.13 -22.98
N LYS A 33 5.82 6.97 -23.63
CA LYS A 33 5.60 8.38 -23.28
C LYS A 33 4.97 8.54 -21.89
N GLY A 34 5.72 9.15 -20.98
CA GLY A 34 5.25 10.20 -20.07
C GLY A 34 4.73 9.79 -18.70
N GLU A 35 4.11 8.61 -18.55
CA GLU A 35 3.48 8.20 -17.30
C GLU A 35 3.53 6.69 -17.11
N LYS A 36 3.88 6.24 -15.90
CA LYS A 36 3.84 4.85 -15.48
C LYS A 36 2.98 4.72 -14.25
N ARG A 37 1.96 3.88 -14.31
CA ARG A 37 1.07 3.59 -13.17
C ARG A 37 1.30 2.17 -12.68
N LEU A 38 1.62 2.05 -11.39
CA LEU A 38 1.87 0.78 -10.70
C LEU A 38 0.79 0.60 -9.65
N HIS A 39 0.11 -0.54 -9.66
CA HIS A 39 -0.74 -0.89 -8.53
C HIS A 39 0.14 -1.26 -7.34
N ILE A 40 -0.28 -0.93 -6.12
CA ILE A 40 0.49 -1.18 -4.89
C ILE A 40 0.86 -2.68 -4.75
N SER A 41 0.00 -3.60 -5.21
CA SER A 41 0.27 -5.05 -5.20
C SER A 41 1.32 -5.51 -6.21
N GLN A 42 1.70 -4.67 -7.17
CA GLN A 42 2.78 -4.95 -8.12
C GLN A 42 4.14 -4.50 -7.59
N ILE A 43 4.15 -3.67 -6.54
CA ILE A 43 5.37 -3.15 -5.93
C ILE A 43 5.91 -4.21 -4.97
N ALA A 44 6.98 -4.86 -5.40
CA ALA A 44 7.65 -5.92 -4.65
C ALA A 44 8.62 -5.36 -3.62
N SER A 45 9.25 -4.22 -3.93
CA SER A 45 10.16 -3.55 -3.02
C SER A 45 10.22 -2.05 -3.30
N ILE A 46 10.56 -1.29 -2.26
CA ILE A 46 10.86 0.14 -2.36
C ILE A 46 12.32 0.33 -1.95
N GLN A 47 13.16 0.71 -2.91
CA GLN A 47 14.55 1.06 -2.64
C GLN A 47 14.65 2.56 -2.36
N TRP A 48 15.20 2.88 -1.20
CA TRP A 48 15.36 4.25 -0.73
C TRP A 48 16.83 4.59 -0.53
N LYS A 49 17.25 5.71 -1.11
CA LYS A 49 18.53 6.34 -0.81
C LYS A 49 18.31 7.81 -0.42
N PRO A 50 18.63 8.21 0.81
CA PRO A 50 18.47 9.60 1.22
C PRO A 50 19.40 10.53 0.43
N ALA A 51 18.98 11.79 0.26
CA ALA A 51 19.79 12.79 -0.40
C ALA A 51 20.86 13.31 0.56
N GLY A 52 22.12 13.29 0.11
CA GLY A 52 23.24 13.89 0.82
C GLY A 52 23.33 15.40 0.59
N ALA A 53 24.37 16.03 1.17
CA ALA A 53 24.65 17.45 0.92
C ALA A 53 25.08 17.70 -0.54
N ILE A 54 25.71 16.71 -1.18
CA ILE A 54 26.30 16.81 -2.52
C ILE A 54 25.63 15.83 -3.49
N VAL A 55 25.24 14.65 -3.01
CA VAL A 55 24.66 13.58 -3.83
C VAL A 55 23.14 13.56 -3.75
N GLU A 56 22.50 13.38 -4.89
CA GLU A 56 21.05 13.24 -4.99
C GLU A 56 20.60 11.91 -4.38
N GLY A 57 19.46 11.96 -3.71
CA GLY A 57 18.74 10.78 -3.24
C GLY A 57 17.84 10.23 -4.33
N PHE A 58 17.32 9.04 -4.12
CA PHE A 58 16.32 8.46 -5.00
C PHE A 58 15.38 7.53 -4.25
N ILE A 59 14.18 7.38 -4.82
CA ILE A 59 13.24 6.32 -4.52
C ILE A 59 13.05 5.51 -5.80
N GLN A 60 13.09 4.18 -5.68
CA GLN A 60 12.92 3.25 -6.80
C GLN A 60 11.93 2.15 -6.43
N PHE A 61 11.03 1.83 -7.34
CA PHE A 61 10.03 0.78 -7.16
C PHE A 61 10.46 -0.49 -7.90
N GLY A 62 10.73 -1.55 -7.15
CA GLY A 62 10.93 -2.89 -7.73
C GLY A 62 9.57 -3.50 -8.05
N VAL A 63 9.41 -4.02 -9.27
CA VAL A 63 8.17 -4.61 -9.76
C VAL A 63 8.38 -6.07 -10.14
N ASN A 64 7.49 -6.96 -9.69
CA ASN A 64 7.59 -8.38 -10.01
C ASN A 64 7.39 -8.60 -11.53
N GLY A 65 8.37 -9.22 -12.18
CA GLY A 65 8.37 -9.50 -13.63
C GLY A 65 9.03 -8.43 -14.51
N GLY A 66 9.59 -7.36 -13.93
CA GLY A 66 10.40 -6.38 -14.66
C GLY A 66 11.88 -6.78 -14.74
N VAL A 67 12.55 -6.49 -15.86
CA VAL A 67 14.01 -6.62 -15.97
C VAL A 67 14.67 -5.51 -15.15
N GLU A 68 14.96 -5.79 -13.88
CA GLU A 68 15.65 -4.85 -13.00
C GLU A 68 17.14 -4.77 -13.38
N ARG A 69 17.61 -3.59 -13.79
CA ARG A 69 19.06 -3.36 -13.95
C ARG A 69 19.69 -3.29 -12.57
N ARG A 70 20.28 -4.40 -12.13
CA ARG A 70 21.06 -4.49 -10.89
C ARG A 70 22.21 -3.48 -10.95
N SER A 71 22.16 -2.46 -10.08
CA SER A 71 23.20 -1.42 -10.04
C SER A 71 24.48 -1.95 -9.36
N GLN A 72 25.63 -1.56 -9.89
CA GLN A 72 26.94 -1.90 -9.32
C GLN A 72 27.24 -0.97 -8.12
N PHE A 73 28.03 -1.46 -7.16
CA PHE A 73 28.42 -0.68 -5.99
C PHE A 73 29.07 0.65 -6.42
N GLY A 74 28.51 1.78 -5.96
CA GLY A 74 28.97 3.13 -6.30
C GLY A 74 28.24 3.83 -7.46
N SER A 75 27.50 3.12 -8.32
CA SER A 75 26.80 3.72 -9.47
C SER A 75 25.28 3.85 -9.31
N GLN A 76 24.75 3.52 -8.12
CA GLN A 76 23.31 3.52 -7.81
C GLN A 76 22.56 4.78 -8.24
N THR A 77 23.09 5.97 -7.93
CA THR A 77 22.43 7.23 -8.30
C THR A 77 22.45 7.45 -9.82
N GLN A 78 23.49 7.03 -10.52
CA GLN A 78 23.56 7.09 -11.99
C GLN A 78 22.57 6.11 -12.64
N SER A 79 22.49 4.88 -12.12
CA SER A 79 21.53 3.88 -12.59
C SER A 79 20.09 4.35 -12.37
N ALA A 80 19.79 4.93 -11.20
CA ALA A 80 18.47 5.47 -10.88
C ALA A 80 18.06 6.64 -11.79
N ARG A 81 19.02 7.42 -12.34
CA ARG A 81 18.70 8.47 -13.34
C ARG A 81 18.15 7.89 -14.64
N GLY A 82 18.63 6.72 -15.05
CA GLY A 82 18.23 6.05 -16.29
C GLY A 82 17.17 4.96 -16.10
N ASP A 83 16.48 4.94 -14.96
CA ASP A 83 15.46 3.95 -14.63
C ASP A 83 14.07 4.59 -14.59
N GLU A 84 13.12 3.99 -15.29
CA GLU A 84 11.72 4.44 -15.38
C GLU A 84 10.94 4.30 -14.06
N ASN A 85 11.35 3.38 -13.18
CA ASN A 85 10.74 3.12 -11.88
C ASN A 85 11.39 3.93 -10.75
N SER A 86 12.33 4.81 -11.06
CA SER A 86 13.04 5.63 -10.08
C SER A 86 12.67 7.09 -10.20
N VAL A 87 12.67 7.83 -9.09
CA VAL A 87 12.64 9.29 -9.11
C VAL A 87 13.71 9.81 -8.17
N LEU A 88 14.52 10.75 -8.67
CA LEU A 88 15.56 11.40 -7.90
C LEU A 88 15.00 12.60 -7.18
N PHE A 89 15.57 12.92 -6.04
CA PHE A 89 15.20 14.09 -5.27
C PHE A 89 16.42 14.73 -4.61
N THR A 90 16.30 16.03 -4.37
CA THR A 90 17.31 16.79 -3.63
C THR A 90 17.00 16.79 -2.15
N LYS A 91 17.97 17.21 -1.32
CA LYS A 91 17.78 17.32 0.14
C LYS A 91 16.60 18.21 0.53
N LYS A 92 16.26 19.23 -0.28
CA LYS A 92 15.09 20.10 -0.05
C LYS A 92 13.75 19.38 -0.28
N GLN A 93 13.73 18.41 -1.19
CA GLN A 93 12.53 17.63 -1.56
C GLN A 93 12.38 16.38 -0.69
N MET A 94 13.46 15.92 -0.07
CA MET A 94 13.52 14.69 0.73
C MET A 94 12.38 14.55 1.76
N PRO A 95 11.98 15.58 2.53
CA PRO A 95 10.90 15.42 3.51
C PRO A 95 9.57 15.00 2.89
N ALA A 96 9.23 15.53 1.70
CA ALA A 96 8.02 15.15 0.99
C ALA A 96 8.08 13.69 0.51
N PHE A 97 9.26 13.26 0.07
CA PHE A 97 9.50 11.87 -0.34
C PHE A 97 9.51 10.89 0.84
N GLU A 98 9.91 11.33 2.03
CA GLU A 98 9.80 10.54 3.26
C GLU A 98 8.33 10.34 3.67
N GLU A 99 7.50 11.39 3.56
CA GLU A 99 6.05 11.30 3.77
C GLU A 99 5.40 10.33 2.78
N LEU A 100 5.75 10.44 1.49
CA LEU A 100 5.29 9.49 0.47
C LEU A 100 5.70 8.06 0.83
N ARG A 101 6.98 7.85 1.18
CA ARG A 101 7.49 6.53 1.54
C ARG A 101 6.70 5.95 2.71
N LYS A 102 6.47 6.73 3.77
CA LYS A 102 5.71 6.29 4.94
C LYS A 102 4.28 5.88 4.58
N ALA A 103 3.63 6.62 3.68
CA ALA A 103 2.29 6.26 3.21
C ALA A 103 2.29 4.97 2.36
N LEU A 104 3.32 4.75 1.55
CA LEU A 104 3.47 3.53 0.77
C LEU A 104 3.76 2.32 1.65
N ASP A 105 4.66 2.45 2.63
CA ASP A 105 4.95 1.40 3.61
C ASP A 105 3.68 1.01 4.38
N ALA A 106 2.86 2.00 4.79
CA ALA A 106 1.57 1.74 5.43
C ALA A 106 0.58 1.02 4.51
N ALA A 107 0.49 1.41 3.23
CA ALA A 107 -0.39 0.76 2.26
C ALA A 107 0.05 -0.68 1.96
N ILE A 108 1.35 -0.93 1.79
CA ILE A 108 1.91 -2.28 1.61
C ILE A 108 1.64 -3.14 2.85
N ALA A 109 1.79 -2.57 4.05
CA ALA A 109 1.49 -3.26 5.31
C ALA A 109 0.00 -3.61 5.42
N GLN A 110 -0.92 -2.74 4.97
CA GLN A 110 -2.35 -3.05 4.94
C GLN A 110 -2.72 -4.16 3.95
N GLN A 111 -1.97 -4.30 2.84
CA GLN A 111 -2.18 -5.39 1.88
C GLN A 111 -1.65 -6.74 2.36
N HIS A 112 -0.54 -6.72 3.10
CA HIS A 112 0.07 -7.93 3.66
C HIS A 112 -0.39 -8.25 5.08
N ALA A 113 -1.13 -7.34 5.73
CA ALA A 113 -1.85 -7.67 6.94
C ALA A 113 -2.73 -8.88 6.59
N PRO A 114 -2.61 -10.01 7.32
CA PRO A 114 -3.60 -11.06 7.19
C PRO A 114 -4.93 -10.36 7.37
N GLN A 115 -5.81 -10.48 6.37
CA GLN A 115 -7.18 -10.04 6.54
C GLN A 115 -7.63 -10.77 7.81
N GLN A 116 -7.64 -10.07 8.94
CA GLN A 116 -8.46 -10.47 10.06
C GLN A 116 -9.81 -10.64 9.38
N PRO A 117 -10.40 -11.84 9.36
CA PRO A 117 -11.71 -11.99 8.79
C PRO A 117 -12.52 -10.90 9.47
N THR A 118 -12.94 -9.90 8.69
CA THR A 118 -13.95 -8.95 9.13
C THR A 118 -15.03 -9.88 9.62
N ALA A 119 -15.19 -9.95 10.95
CA ALA A 119 -16.23 -10.73 11.55
C ALA A 119 -17.47 -10.20 10.85
N ALA A 120 -18.01 -11.00 9.92
CA ALA A 120 -19.30 -10.72 9.34
C ALA A 120 -20.16 -10.46 10.58
N ALA A 121 -20.83 -9.30 10.63
CA ALA A 121 -21.77 -9.03 11.69
C ALA A 121 -22.61 -10.31 11.81
N PRO A 122 -22.57 -11.01 12.98
CA PRO A 122 -23.07 -12.37 13.06
C PRO A 122 -24.50 -12.31 12.54
N SER A 123 -24.79 -13.12 11.52
CA SER A 123 -26.16 -13.16 11.04
C SER A 123 -27.04 -13.61 12.19
N VAL A 124 -28.30 -13.20 12.20
CA VAL A 124 -29.27 -13.63 13.24
C VAL A 124 -29.23 -15.17 13.42
N ALA A 125 -28.94 -15.92 12.34
CA ALA A 125 -28.72 -17.37 12.37
C ALA A 125 -27.49 -17.82 13.18
N ASP A 126 -26.36 -17.11 13.08
CA ASP A 126 -25.14 -17.39 13.86
C ASP A 126 -25.36 -17.09 15.35
N GLU A 127 -26.04 -15.99 15.67
CA GLU A 127 -26.37 -15.63 17.05
C GLU A 127 -27.32 -16.67 17.69
N LEU A 128 -28.33 -17.13 16.94
CA LEU A 128 -29.24 -18.19 17.39
C LEU A 128 -28.52 -19.52 17.62
N THR A 129 -27.54 -19.85 16.77
CA THR A 129 -26.72 -21.07 16.92
C THR A 129 -25.89 -21.02 18.20
N LYS A 130 -25.29 -19.87 18.50
CA LYS A 130 -24.52 -19.66 19.74
C LYS A 130 -25.41 -19.74 20.99
N LEU A 131 -26.61 -19.16 20.95
CA LEU A 131 -27.59 -19.29 22.03
C LEU A 131 -28.00 -20.75 22.27
N GLY A 132 -28.19 -21.53 21.20
CA GLY A 132 -28.53 -22.95 21.30
C GLY A 132 -27.42 -23.78 21.94
N GLN A 133 -26.16 -23.47 21.64
CA GLN A 133 -25.00 -24.11 22.28
C GLN A 133 -24.93 -23.80 23.78
N LEU A 134 -25.20 -22.56 24.19
CA LEU A 134 -25.18 -22.19 25.61
C LEU A 134 -26.29 -22.88 26.42
N LEU A 135 -27.46 -23.11 25.81
CA LEU A 135 -28.54 -23.91 26.40
C LEU A 135 -28.12 -25.39 26.53
N GLN A 136 -27.52 -25.97 25.49
CA GLN A 136 -27.03 -27.35 25.52
C GLN A 136 -25.90 -27.58 26.54
N GLN A 137 -25.07 -26.56 26.77
CA GLN A 137 -24.02 -26.58 27.79
C GLN A 137 -24.56 -26.33 29.21
N GLY A 138 -25.87 -26.06 29.36
CA GLY A 138 -26.49 -25.77 30.65
C GLY A 138 -26.06 -24.42 31.26
N ILE A 139 -25.44 -23.54 30.46
CA ILE A 139 -25.01 -22.20 30.88
C ILE A 139 -26.21 -21.24 30.87
N LEU A 140 -27.16 -21.46 29.94
CA LEU A 140 -28.44 -20.78 29.91
C LEU A 140 -29.58 -21.70 30.32
N THR A 141 -30.55 -21.15 31.02
CA THR A 141 -31.84 -21.79 31.22
C THR A 141 -32.74 -21.67 29.99
N GLN A 142 -33.74 -22.54 29.88
CA GLN A 142 -34.65 -22.54 28.73
C GLN A 142 -35.44 -21.24 28.60
N ALA A 143 -35.81 -20.63 29.73
CA ALA A 143 -36.49 -19.33 29.77
C ALA A 143 -35.60 -18.16 29.28
N GLU A 144 -34.32 -18.16 29.65
CA GLU A 144 -33.37 -17.12 29.21
C GLU A 144 -33.07 -17.23 27.70
N PHE A 145 -33.00 -18.46 27.19
CA PHE A 145 -32.81 -18.72 25.77
C PHE A 145 -33.98 -18.16 24.96
N GLU A 146 -35.23 -18.41 25.38
CA GLU A 146 -36.41 -17.92 24.67
C GLU A 146 -36.51 -16.38 24.68
N GLN A 147 -36.16 -15.73 25.79
CA GLN A 147 -36.10 -14.26 25.87
C GLN A 147 -35.07 -13.67 24.91
N GLN A 148 -33.86 -14.23 24.85
CA GLN A 148 -32.81 -13.74 23.93
C GLN A 148 -33.13 -14.04 22.47
N LYS A 149 -33.72 -15.21 22.17
CA LYS A 149 -34.20 -15.57 20.84
C LYS A 149 -35.29 -14.60 20.35
N ALA A 150 -36.28 -14.29 21.19
CA ALA A 150 -37.35 -13.35 20.84
C ALA A 150 -36.81 -11.93 20.60
N ARG A 151 -35.83 -11.49 21.39
CA ARG A 151 -35.18 -10.19 21.23
C ARG A 151 -34.39 -10.07 19.93
N LEU A 152 -33.69 -11.14 19.53
CA LEU A 152 -32.95 -11.20 18.26
C LEU A 152 -33.87 -11.25 17.03
N LEU A 153 -35.03 -11.90 17.15
CA LEU A 153 -36.00 -12.03 16.03
C LEU A 153 -36.97 -10.84 15.93
N GLY A 154 -37.25 -10.14 17.03
CA GLY A 154 -38.22 -9.04 17.10
C GLY A 154 -37.63 -7.63 16.99
N GLY A 155 -36.32 -7.47 16.96
CA GLY A 155 -35.63 -6.16 16.95
C GLY A 155 -35.48 -5.50 15.58
N ARG A 156 -36.44 -5.67 14.65
CA ARG A 156 -36.37 -5.06 13.31
C ARG A 156 -37.43 -3.97 13.12
#